data_AF-A0AAD9LVD5-F1
#
_entry.id   AF-A0AAD9LVD5-F1
#
_cell.length_a   1.000
_cell.length_b   1.000
_cell.length_c   1.000
_cell.angle_alpha   90.00
_cell.angle_beta   90.00
_cell.angle_gamma   90.00
#
_symmetry.space_group_name_H-M   'P 1'
#
loop_
_entity.id
_entity.type
_entity.pdbx_description
1 polymer ?
#
loop_
_entity_poly.entity_id
_entity_poly.type
_entity_poly.pdbx_seq_one_letter_code
_entity_poly.pdbx_strand_id
1 'polypeptide(L)'
;MEAEYTAASVLATELLGIRELLGEIGVSHEEPMALRVDSQAALKQLEGETASAKAKHIDVRIKFVGCYTQRGVLRPEYLECRRTC
;
A
#
# COMPACT_ATOMS: atom_id res chain seq x y z
N MET A 1 -0.46 -15.22 -1.92
CA MET A 1 -0.83 -14.18 -0.94
C MET A 1 0.38 -13.41 -0.42
N GLU A 2 1.38 -14.04 0.20
CA GLU A 2 2.55 -13.32 0.77
C GLU A 2 3.30 -12.41 -0.22
N ALA A 3 3.44 -12.85 -1.47
CA ALA A 3 4.09 -12.09 -2.53
C ALA A 3 3.35 -10.78 -2.87
N GLU A 4 2.01 -10.80 -2.93
CA GLU A 4 1.20 -9.62 -3.24
C GLU A 4 1.29 -8.57 -2.12
N TYR A 5 1.31 -8.99 -0.85
CA TYR A 5 1.53 -8.07 0.28
C TYR A 5 2.95 -7.52 0.29
N THR A 6 3.92 -8.36 -0.02
CA THR A 6 5.31 -7.91 -0.12
C THR A 6 5.41 -6.84 -1.20
N ALA A 7 4.80 -7.06 -2.37
CA ALA A 7 4.71 -6.08 -3.44
C ALA A 7 3.99 -4.80 -3.01
N ALA A 8 2.81 -4.90 -2.38
CA ALA A 8 2.05 -3.74 -1.91
C ALA A 8 2.83 -2.92 -0.85
N SER A 9 3.55 -3.59 0.05
CA SER A 9 4.38 -2.91 1.06
C SER A 9 5.59 -2.20 0.45
N VAL A 10 6.23 -2.81 -0.55
CA VAL A 10 7.33 -2.17 -1.30
C VAL A 10 6.79 -0.95 -2.04
N LEU A 11 5.67 -1.10 -2.75
CA LEU A 11 5.04 0.01 -3.46
C LEU A 11 4.63 1.16 -2.51
N ALA A 12 4.12 0.83 -1.32
CA ALA A 12 3.84 1.83 -0.29
C ALA A 12 5.10 2.59 0.16
N THR A 13 6.24 1.90 0.32
CA THR A 13 7.52 2.56 0.64
C THR A 13 7.98 3.47 -0.49
N GLU A 14 7.91 3.02 -1.74
CA GLU A 14 8.27 3.83 -2.91
C GLU A 14 7.37 5.07 -3.05
N LEU A 15 6.05 4.93 -2.84
CA LEU A 15 5.11 6.07 -2.87
C LEU A 15 5.45 7.11 -1.81
N LEU A 16 5.84 6.68 -0.60
CA LEU A 16 6.27 7.60 0.46
C LEU A 16 7.58 8.32 0.09
N GLY A 17 8.53 7.63 -0.54
CA GLY A 17 9.75 8.26 -1.04
C GLY A 17 9.47 9.29 -2.14
N ILE A 18 8.58 8.96 -3.08
CA ILE A 18 8.13 9.89 -4.13
C ILE A 18 7.45 11.11 -3.51
N ARG A 19 6.57 10.91 -2.53
CA ARG A 19 5.90 11.98 -1.79
C ARG A 19 6.90 12.95 -1.16
N GLU A 20 7.91 12.42 -0.47
CA GLU A 20 8.96 13.23 0.15
C GLU A 20 9.73 14.02 -0.91
N LEU A 21 10.16 13.36 -1.99
CA LEU A 21 10.86 14.01 -3.10
C LEU A 21 10.01 15.14 -3.73
N LEU A 22 8.73 14.89 -3.99
CA LEU A 22 7.80 15.90 -4.53
C LEU A 22 7.65 17.09 -3.57
N GLY A 23 7.61 16.82 -2.26
CA GLY A 23 7.61 17.86 -1.22
C GLY A 23 8.88 18.70 -1.24
N GLU A 24 10.05 18.09 -1.40
CA GLU A 24 11.34 18.80 -1.47
C GLU A 24 11.43 19.74 -2.68
N ILE A 25 10.89 19.33 -3.83
CA ILE A 25 10.88 20.15 -5.06
C ILE A 25 9.65 21.08 -5.17
N GLY A 26 8.78 21.09 -4.16
CA GLY A 26 7.60 21.97 -4.12
C GLY A 26 6.48 21.60 -5.11
N VAL A 27 6.43 20.35 -5.57
CA VAL A 27 5.41 19.86 -6.49
C VAL A 27 4.21 19.31 -5.72
N SER A 28 3.04 19.87 -6.00
CA SER A 28 1.77 19.38 -5.45
C SER A 28 1.42 18.00 -5.99
N HIS A 29 0.84 17.16 -5.14
CA HIS A 29 0.38 15.81 -5.48
C HIS A 29 -0.92 15.49 -4.74
N GLU A 30 -1.59 14.42 -5.18
CA GLU A 30 -2.83 13.95 -4.57
C GLU A 30 -2.56 13.34 -3.19
N GLU A 31 -3.35 13.75 -2.19
CA GLU A 31 -3.30 13.26 -0.82
C GLU A 31 -4.72 12.83 -0.41
N PRO A 32 -4.95 11.58 0.04
CA PRO A 32 -3.99 10.47 0.09
C PRO A 32 -3.55 9.97 -1.29
N MET A 33 -2.30 9.49 -1.40
CA MET A 33 -1.81 8.85 -2.63
C MET A 33 -2.47 7.47 -2.83
N ALA A 34 -2.92 7.18 -4.05
CA ALA A 34 -3.54 5.91 -4.38
C ALA A 34 -2.51 4.75 -4.44
N LEU A 35 -2.67 3.76 -3.56
CA LEU A 35 -1.94 2.49 -3.57
C LEU A 35 -2.77 1.45 -4.34
N ARG A 36 -2.47 1.26 -5.62
CA ARG A 36 -3.23 0.37 -6.50
C ARG A 36 -2.75 -1.07 -6.38
N VAL A 37 -3.68 -1.99 -6.11
CA VAL A 37 -3.43 -3.42 -5.96
C VAL A 37 -4.38 -4.20 -6.86
N ASP A 38 -3.89 -5.21 -7.57
CA ASP A 38 -4.65 -6.04 -8.51
C ASP A 38 -5.28 -7.29 -7.88
N SER A 39 -5.18 -7.40 -6.55
CA SER A 39 -5.72 -8.50 -5.76
C SER A 39 -6.72 -7.99 -4.73
N GLN A 40 -7.98 -8.37 -4.90
CA GLN A 40 -9.04 -8.05 -3.94
C GLN A 40 -8.80 -8.70 -2.57
N ALA A 41 -8.13 -9.86 -2.56
CA ALA A 41 -7.75 -10.54 -1.33
C ALA A 41 -6.69 -9.73 -0.56
N ALA A 42 -5.72 -9.16 -1.28
CA ALA A 42 -4.74 -8.23 -0.73
C ALA A 42 -5.37 -6.95 -0.22
N LEU A 43 -6.29 -6.35 -0.97
CA LEU A 43 -7.02 -5.16 -0.54
C LEU A 43 -7.76 -5.38 0.79
N LYS A 44 -8.50 -6.48 0.92
CA LYS A 44 -9.26 -6.79 2.14
C LYS A 44 -8.38 -6.93 3.38
N GLN A 45 -7.20 -7.53 3.29
CA GLN A 45 -6.29 -7.61 4.43
C GLN A 45 -5.59 -6.28 4.75
N LEU A 46 -5.48 -5.36 3.79
CA LEU A 46 -5.02 -3.99 4.05
C LEU A 46 -6.09 -3.15 4.75
N GLU A 47 -7.37 -3.41 4.46
CA GLU A 47 -8.52 -2.71 5.02
C GLU A 47 -9.01 -3.29 6.36
N GLY A 48 -8.80 -4.59 6.62
CA GLY A 48 -9.36 -5.27 7.79
C GLY A 48 -8.61 -6.54 8.19
N GLU A 49 -8.34 -6.63 9.49
CA GLU A 49 -7.93 -7.81 10.27
C GLU A 49 -6.47 -8.28 10.24
N THR A 50 -5.83 -7.98 11.38
CA THR A 50 -4.86 -8.75 12.17
C THR A 50 -4.24 -9.97 11.48
N ALA A 51 -2.95 -9.87 11.20
CA ALA A 51 -2.17 -11.02 10.78
C ALA A 51 -2.31 -12.17 11.79
N SER A 52 -2.60 -13.36 11.27
CA SER A 52 -2.54 -14.59 12.05
C SER A 52 -1.13 -14.75 12.64
N ALA A 53 -1.02 -15.15 13.91
CA ALA A 53 0.24 -15.28 14.68
C ALA A 53 1.32 -16.18 14.04
N LYS A 54 1.00 -16.87 12.94
CA LYS A 54 1.90 -17.74 12.17
C LYS A 54 2.85 -17.00 11.22
N ALA A 55 2.64 -15.71 10.90
CA ALA A 55 3.46 -14.98 9.93
C ALA A 55 3.90 -13.58 10.43
N LYS A 56 4.83 -13.55 11.39
CA LYS A 56 5.32 -12.30 12.03
C LYS A 56 5.87 -11.26 11.04
N HIS A 57 6.55 -11.69 9.97
CA HIS A 57 7.16 -10.78 9.00
C HIS A 57 6.13 -10.07 8.10
N ILE A 58 4.99 -10.71 7.88
CA ILE A 58 3.87 -10.17 7.10
C ILE A 58 3.06 -9.21 7.97
N ASP A 59 2.91 -9.51 9.26
CA ASP A 59 2.25 -8.64 10.23
C ASP A 59 2.87 -7.23 10.27
N VAL A 60 4.20 -7.13 10.23
CA VAL A 60 4.89 -5.84 10.19
C VAL A 60 4.57 -5.06 8.91
N ARG A 61 4.55 -5.72 7.75
CA ARG A 61 4.27 -5.08 6.46
C ARG A 61 2.81 -4.64 6.33
N ILE A 62 1.88 -5.46 6.81
CA ILE A 62 0.44 -5.13 6.83
C ILE A 62 0.21 -3.95 7.78
N LYS A 63 0.78 -3.98 8.99
CA LYS A 63 0.70 -2.87 9.94
C LYS A 63 1.31 -1.58 9.38
N PHE A 64 2.43 -1.69 8.67
CA PHE A 64 3.06 -0.54 8.02
C PHE A 64 2.07 0.13 7.06
N VAL A 65 1.54 -0.59 6.07
CA VAL A 65 0.59 -0.02 5.09
C VAL A 65 -0.67 0.46 5.79
N GLY A 66 -1.24 -0.33 6.71
CA GLY A 66 -2.43 0.02 7.48
C GLY A 66 -2.28 1.32 8.30
N CYS A 67 -1.11 1.55 8.92
CA CYS A 67 -0.85 2.81 9.64
C CYS A 67 -0.88 4.02 8.72
N TYR A 68 -0.33 3.94 7.51
CA TYR A 68 -0.36 5.05 6.55
C TYR A 68 -1.74 5.25 5.93
N THR A 69 -2.53 4.19 5.78
CA THR A 69 -3.94 4.29 5.40
C THR A 69 -4.76 4.98 6.48
N GLN A 70 -4.60 4.59 7.75
CA GLN A 70 -5.29 5.23 8.88
C GLN A 70 -4.89 6.70 9.07
N ARG A 71 -3.64 7.05 8.75
CA ARG A 71 -3.16 8.44 8.76
C ARG A 71 -3.65 9.26 7.56
N GLY A 72 -4.35 8.65 6.60
CA GLY A 72 -4.83 9.32 5.40
C GLY A 72 -3.70 9.74 4.45
N VAL A 73 -2.56 9.06 4.48
CA VAL A 73 -1.43 9.30 3.55
C VAL A 73 -1.54 8.41 2.32
N LEU A 74 -1.99 7.17 2.52
CA LEU A 74 -2.19 6.20 1.45
C LEU A 74 -3.67 5.82 1.36
N ARG A 75 -4.13 5.53 0.15
CA ARG A 75 -5.46 4.98 -0.11
C ARG A 75 -5.32 3.69 -0.92
N PRO A 76 -5.47 2.52 -0.29
CA PRO A 76 -5.53 1.25 -1.01
C PRO A 76 -6.72 1.24 -1.97
N GLU A 77 -6.48 0.93 -3.24
CA GLU A 77 -7.52 0.84 -4.26
C GLU A 77 -7.34 -0.41 -5.10
N TYR A 78 -8.44 -1.10 -5.40
CA TYR A 78 -8.41 -2.21 -6.34
C TYR A 78 -8.33 -1.67 -7.77
N LEU A 79 -7.38 -2.17 -8.55
CA LEU A 79 -7.30 -1.90 -9.98
C LEU A 79 -7.16 -3.21 -10.74
N GLU A 80 -8.13 -3.51 -11.61
CA GLU A 80 -7.94 -4.59 -12.57
C GLU A 80 -6.80 -4.24 -13.53
N CYS A 81 -5.78 -5.08 -13.55
CA CYS A 81 -4.70 -4.96 -14.53
C CYS A 81 -5.26 -5.31 -15.92
N ARG A 82 -5.75 -4.30 -16.65
CA ARG A 82 -5.97 -4.43 -18.10
C ARG A 82 -4.61 -4.57 -18.75
N ARG A 83 -4.19 -5.81 -19.01
CA ARG A 83 -3.09 -6.10 -19.93
C ARG A 83 -3.49 -5.59 -21.31
N THR A 84 -3.11 -4.35 -21.61
CA THR A 84 -3.00 -3.90 -22.98
C THR A 84 -1.63 -4.40 -23.44
N CYS A 85 -1.65 -5.57 -24.08
CA CYS A 85 -0.59 -5.97 -24.99
C CYS A 85 -0.58 -5.04 -26.21
#